data_AF-A0A4D4KP65-F1
#
_entry.id   AF-A0A4D4KP65-F1
#
_cell.length_a   1.000
_cell.length_b   1.000
_cell.length_c   1.000
_cell.angle_alpha   90.00
_cell.angle_beta   90.00
_cell.angle_gamma   90.00
#
_symmetry.space_group_name_H-M   'P 1'
#
loop_
_entity.id
_entity.type
_entity.pdbx_description
1 polymer ?
#
loop_
_entity_poly.entity_id
_entity_poly.type
_entity_poly.pdbx_seq_one_letter_code
_entity_poly.pdbx_strand_id
1 'polypeptide(L)'
;MAGLNCGTPSSIAWPRLRDGLDAAIAIPDAASARAAGDLARLGVSSGPCGAASLAGLRAALTGDGADERRAALGLGPASAVVLLSTEGSAANPAATTADT
;
A
#
# COMPACT_ATOMS: atom_id res chain seq x y z
N MET A 1 -9.46 6.47 -1.81
CA MET A 1 -9.10 5.20 -2.50
C MET A 1 -10.38 4.36 -2.68
N ALA A 2 -10.95 4.23 -3.89
CA ALA A 2 -12.30 3.64 -4.03
C ALA A 2 -12.34 2.11 -3.83
N GLY A 3 -11.35 1.38 -4.34
CA GLY A 3 -11.30 -0.09 -4.28
C GLY A 3 -10.98 -0.69 -2.90
N LEU A 4 -10.53 0.13 -1.94
CA LEU A 4 -10.21 -0.28 -0.57
C LEU A 4 -11.11 0.38 0.49
N ASN A 5 -12.19 1.04 0.06
CA ASN A 5 -13.15 1.72 0.94
C ASN A 5 -14.20 0.73 1.49
N CYS A 6 -13.77 -0.22 2.31
CA CYS A 6 -14.62 -1.25 2.89
C CYS A 6 -14.66 -1.14 4.42
N GLY A 7 -15.84 -0.96 5.00
CA GLY A 7 -16.01 -0.84 6.46
C GLY A 7 -16.12 -2.17 7.22
N THR A 8 -16.29 -3.30 6.53
CA THR A 8 -16.48 -4.62 7.15
C THR A 8 -15.62 -5.67 6.45
N PRO A 9 -14.76 -6.40 7.18
CA PRO A 9 -13.99 -7.51 6.61
C PRO A 9 -14.90 -8.62 6.06
N SER A 10 -14.47 -9.26 4.97
CA SER A 10 -15.16 -10.44 4.43
C SER A 10 -15.13 -11.60 5.44
N SER A 11 -16.29 -12.14 5.79
CA SER A 11 -16.41 -13.26 6.74
C SER A 11 -15.75 -14.56 6.26
N ILE A 12 -15.63 -14.74 4.95
CA ILE A 12 -15.01 -15.93 4.34
C ILE A 12 -13.47 -15.78 4.29
N ALA A 13 -12.98 -14.57 4.06
CA ALA A 13 -11.55 -14.30 3.94
C ALA A 13 -10.88 -14.04 5.30
N TRP A 14 -11.57 -13.37 6.23
CA TRP A 14 -10.99 -12.85 7.46
C TRP A 14 -10.29 -13.90 8.33
N PRO A 15 -10.83 -15.11 8.56
CA PRO A 15 -10.13 -16.12 9.35
C PRO A 15 -8.75 -16.46 8.77
N ARG A 16 -8.64 -16.56 7.43
CA ARG A 16 -7.36 -16.85 6.75
C ARG A 16 -6.39 -15.69 6.84
N LEU A 17 -6.88 -14.45 6.72
CA LEU A 17 -6.03 -13.26 6.81
C LEU A 17 -5.53 -13.05 8.24
N ARG A 18 -6.42 -13.11 9.23
CA ARG A 18 -6.06 -12.95 10.65
C ARG A 18 -5.03 -13.98 11.09
N ASP A 19 -5.18 -15.24 10.66
CA ASP A 19 -4.31 -16.33 11.09
C ASP A 19 -3.04 -16.47 10.23
N GLY A 20 -2.93 -15.75 9.11
CA GLY A 20 -1.84 -15.87 8.14
C GLY A 20 -1.04 -14.60 7.84
N LEU A 21 -1.43 -13.45 8.41
CA LEU A 21 -0.69 -12.19 8.27
C LEU A 21 0.25 -11.98 9.47
N ASP A 22 1.50 -11.59 9.20
CA ASP A 22 2.43 -11.16 10.24
C ASP A 22 2.11 -9.75 10.77
N ALA A 23 1.53 -8.89 9.93
CA ALA A 23 1.17 -7.52 10.28
C ALA A 23 0.06 -6.94 9.38
N ALA A 24 -0.59 -5.90 9.88
CA ALA A 24 -1.50 -5.03 9.12
C ALA A 24 -1.06 -3.57 9.29
N ILE A 25 -1.10 -2.79 8.21
CA ILE A 25 -0.59 -1.41 8.18
C ILE A 25 -1.69 -0.47 7.67
N ALA A 26 -2.02 0.54 8.46
CA ALA A 26 -2.88 1.63 8.04
C ALA A 26 -2.05 2.76 7.43
N ILE A 27 -2.51 3.32 6.33
CA ILE A 27 -1.88 4.46 5.64
C ILE A 27 -2.93 5.53 5.31
N PRO A 28 -2.55 6.82 5.28
CA PRO A 28 -3.43 7.85 4.75
C PRO A 28 -3.50 7.77 3.21
N ASP A 29 -4.65 8.13 2.62
CA ASP A 29 -4.86 8.19 1.16
C ASP A 29 -3.76 8.96 0.43
N ALA A 30 -3.28 10.07 1.02
CA ALA A 30 -2.20 10.88 0.46
C ALA A 30 -0.88 10.11 0.30
N ALA A 31 -0.58 9.13 1.16
CA ALA A 31 0.62 8.31 1.02
C ALA A 31 0.51 7.36 -0.18
N SER A 32 -0.66 6.77 -0.40
CA SER A 32 -0.95 5.94 -1.57
C SER A 32 -0.90 6.76 -2.87
N ALA A 33 -1.46 7.98 -2.88
CA ALA A 33 -1.38 8.88 -4.04
C ALA A 33 0.07 9.26 -4.40
N ARG A 34 0.91 9.56 -3.39
CA ARG A 34 2.36 9.79 -3.61
C ARG A 34 3.06 8.56 -4.17
N ALA A 35 2.76 7.38 -3.63
CA ALA A 35 3.32 6.13 -4.12
C ALA A 35 2.94 5.84 -5.59
N ALA A 36 1.71 6.16 -6.00
CA ALA A 36 1.29 6.05 -7.40
C ALA A 36 2.10 6.97 -8.32
N GLY A 37 2.33 8.23 -7.90
CA GLY A 37 3.20 9.16 -8.64
C GLY A 37 4.65 8.67 -8.76
N ASP A 38 5.19 8.07 -7.70
CA ASP A 38 6.53 7.48 -7.72
C ASP A 38 6.64 6.28 -8.66
N LEU A 39 5.64 5.39 -8.66
CA LEU A 39 5.56 4.28 -9.59
C LEU A 39 5.46 4.75 -11.04
N ALA A 40 4.69 5.81 -11.30
CA ALA A 40 4.58 6.40 -12.64
C ALA A 40 5.93 6.94 -13.15
N ARG A 41 6.75 7.57 -12.28
CA ARG A 41 8.11 8.01 -12.64
C ARG A 41 9.05 6.84 -12.99
N LEU A 42 8.74 5.63 -12.53
CA LEU A 42 9.45 4.39 -12.86
C LEU A 42 8.80 3.64 -14.04
N GLY A 43 7.80 4.21 -14.71
CA GLY A 43 7.09 3.60 -15.84
C GLY A 43 6.05 2.55 -15.44
N VAL A 44 5.70 2.44 -14.15
CA VAL A 44 4.69 1.51 -13.67
C VAL A 44 3.34 2.23 -13.56
N SER A 45 2.37 1.81 -14.38
CA SER A 45 1.00 2.30 -14.26
C SER A 45 0.33 1.73 -13.01
N SER A 46 -0.01 2.61 -12.07
CA SER A 46 -0.71 2.24 -10.84
C SER A 46 -1.67 3.32 -10.42
N GLY A 47 -2.89 2.93 -10.05
CA GLY A 47 -3.83 3.81 -9.33
C GLY A 47 -3.52 3.83 -7.82
N PRO A 48 -4.24 4.66 -7.03
CA PRO A 48 -4.07 4.73 -5.58
C PRO A 48 -4.20 3.36 -4.88
N CYS A 49 -5.20 2.54 -5.21
CA CYS A 49 -5.34 1.24 -4.54
C CYS A 49 -4.19 0.29 -4.92
N GLY A 50 -3.73 0.35 -6.18
CA GLY A 50 -2.59 -0.44 -6.64
C GLY A 50 -1.27 -0.03 -5.99
N ALA A 51 -1.11 1.26 -5.69
CA ALA A 51 0.08 1.80 -5.05
C ALA A 51 0.08 1.67 -3.52
N ALA A 52 -1.03 1.18 -2.93
CA ALA A 52 -1.17 1.04 -1.48
C ALA A 52 -0.11 0.11 -0.89
N SER A 53 0.30 -0.94 -1.62
CA SER A 53 1.35 -1.86 -1.18
C SER A 53 2.71 -1.18 -1.03
N LEU A 54 3.09 -0.30 -1.96
CA LEU A 54 4.32 0.50 -1.86
C LEU A 54 4.25 1.52 -0.71
N ALA A 55 3.11 2.19 -0.54
CA ALA A 55 2.91 3.13 0.55
C ALA A 55 2.97 2.42 1.93
N GLY A 56 2.34 1.25 2.05
CA GLY A 56 2.39 0.42 3.25
C GLY A 56 3.80 -0.06 3.58
N LEU A 57 4.57 -0.50 2.58
CA LEU A 57 5.97 -0.89 2.77
C LEU A 57 6.81 0.28 3.32
N ARG A 58 6.63 1.48 2.77
CA ARG A 58 7.35 2.68 3.25
C ARG A 58 6.95 3.02 4.69
N ALA A 59 5.68 2.92 5.04
CA ALA A 59 5.23 3.11 6.43
C ALA A 59 5.85 2.06 7.38
N ALA A 60 5.97 0.80 6.92
CA ALA A 60 6.62 -0.26 7.69
C ALA A 60 8.12 0.04 7.90
N LEU A 61 8.81 0.46 6.84
CA LEU A 61 10.26 0.44 6.75
C LEU A 61 10.92 1.81 6.87
N THR A 62 10.21 2.89 7.17
CA THR A 62 10.82 4.21 7.31
C THR A 62 10.23 4.98 8.49
N GLY A 63 10.87 6.09 8.87
CA GLY A 63 10.47 6.91 10.01
C GLY A 63 10.78 6.27 11.37
N ASP A 64 10.26 6.89 12.43
CA ASP A 64 10.52 6.46 13.80
C ASP A 64 9.97 5.04 14.05
N GLY A 65 10.75 4.23 14.76
CA GLY A 65 10.43 2.82 15.04
C GLY A 65 10.58 1.87 13.84
N ALA A 66 11.17 2.31 12.72
CA ALA A 66 11.36 1.44 11.56
C ALA A 66 12.23 0.22 11.85
N ASP A 67 13.23 0.34 12.72
CA ASP A 67 14.12 -0.79 13.06
C ASP A 67 13.38 -1.88 13.83
N GLU A 68 12.52 -1.51 14.78
CA GLU A 68 11.66 -2.45 15.49
C GLU A 68 10.68 -3.13 14.55
N ARG A 69 10.05 -2.37 13.63
CA ARG A 69 9.14 -2.95 12.63
C ARG A 69 9.87 -3.89 11.67
N ARG A 70 11.09 -3.55 11.24
CA ARG A 70 11.93 -4.44 10.41
C ARG A 70 12.24 -5.74 11.13
N ALA A 71 12.66 -5.65 12.40
CA ALA A 71 12.93 -6.82 13.22
C ALA A 71 11.68 -7.69 13.40
N ALA A 72 10.53 -7.09 13.71
CA ALA A 72 9.26 -7.82 13.85
C ALA A 72 8.81 -8.51 12.56
N LEU A 73 9.08 -7.92 11.40
CA LEU A 73 8.78 -8.48 10.08
C LEU A 73 9.86 -9.44 9.55
N GLY A 74 10.97 -9.63 10.28
CA GLY A 74 12.11 -10.44 9.82
C GLY A 74 12.78 -9.91 8.54
N LEU A 75 12.71 -8.59 8.30
CA LEU A 75 13.25 -7.97 7.08
C LEU A 75 14.70 -7.51 7.27
N GLY A 76 15.55 -7.87 6.31
CA GLY A 76 16.97 -7.52 6.30
C GLY A 76 17.51 -7.27 4.88
N PRO A 77 18.82 -7.03 4.73
CA PRO A 77 19.42 -6.67 3.45
C PRO A 77 19.27 -7.72 2.34
N ALA A 78 19.07 -8.99 2.69
CA ALA A 78 18.87 -10.10 1.76
C ALA A 78 17.39 -10.37 1.43
N SER A 79 16.45 -9.64 2.04
CA SER A 79 15.02 -9.85 1.81
C SER A 79 14.60 -9.37 0.43
N ALA A 80 13.79 -10.18 -0.26
CA ALA A 80 13.06 -9.78 -1.45
C ALA A 80 11.63 -9.43 -1.07
N VAL A 81 11.13 -8.29 -1.55
CA VAL A 81 9.75 -7.83 -1.29
C VAL A 81 8.96 -7.82 -2.59
N VAL A 82 7.82 -8.50 -2.59
CA VAL A 82 6.87 -8.49 -3.72
C VAL A 82 5.72 -7.55 -3.38
N LEU A 83 5.44 -6.61 -4.28
CA LEU A 83 4.33 -5.66 -4.16
C LEU A 83 3.31 -5.95 -5.25
N LEU A 84 2.04 -6.11 -4.87
CA LEU A 84 0.95 -6.30 -5.81
C LEU A 84 0.34 -4.94 -6.16
N SER A 85 0.33 -4.62 -7.46
CA SER A 85 -0.44 -3.51 -8.02
C SER A 85 -1.75 -4.05 -8.57
N THR A 86 -2.86 -3.74 -7.90
CA THR A 86 -4.18 -4.30 -8.20
C THR A 86 -4.96 -3.52 -9.25
N GLU A 87 -4.51 -2.31 -9.60
CA GLU A 87 -5.18 -1.44 -10.57
C GLU A 87 -4.21 -0.50 -11.27
N GLY A 88 -4.52 -0.11 -12.50
CA GLY A 88 -3.79 0.93 -13.24
C GLY A 88 -4.27 2.35 -12.92
N SER A 89 -3.57 3.35 -13.45
CA SER A 89 -3.88 4.78 -13.23
C SER A 89 -5.28 5.22 -13.67
N ALA A 90 -5.89 4.52 -14.63
CA ALA A 90 -7.22 4.81 -15.14
C ALA A 90 -8.37 4.25 -14.29
N ALA A 91 -8.10 3.38 -13.30
CA ALA A 91 -9.15 2.74 -12.50
C ALA A 91 -9.79 3.69 -11.48
N ASN A 92 -9.00 4.60 -10.94
CA ASN A 92 -9.41 5.65 -10.03
C ASN A 92 -8.75 6.95 -10.48
N PRO A 93 -9.19 7.55 -11.60
CA PRO A 93 -8.66 8.83 -12.03
C PRO A 93 -8.91 9.80 -10.87
N ALA A 94 -7.84 10.34 -10.29
CA ALA A 94 -7.98 11.45 -9.37
C ALA A 94 -8.81 12.50 -10.12
N ALA A 95 -9.92 12.95 -9.54
CA ALA A 95 -10.54 14.17 -10.02
C ALA A 95 -9.41 15.20 -9.97
N THR A 96 -8.89 15.57 -11.13
CA THR A 96 -7.94 16.66 -11.25
C THR A 96 -8.64 17.82 -10.58
N THR A 97 -8.19 18.23 -9.40
CA THR A 97 -8.57 19.52 -8.86
C THR A 97 -8.07 20.50 -9.92
N ALA A 98 -9.01 20.97 -10.73
CA ALA A 98 -8.82 22.13 -11.57
C ALA A 98 -8.67 23.30 -10.61
N ASP A 99 -7.44 23.53 -10.15
CA ASP A 99 -7.07 24.81 -9.58
C ASP A 99 -6.50 25.67 -10.70
N THR A 100 -7.26 26.72 -10.96
CA THR A 100 -6.95 27.89 -11.77
C THR A 100 -6.08 28.83 -10.94
#